data_AF-A0A970KKM0-F1
#
_entry.id   AF-A0A970KKM0-F1
#
_cell.length_a   1.000
_cell.length_b   1.000
_cell.length_c   1.000
_cell.angle_alpha   90.00
_cell.angle_beta   90.00
_cell.angle_gamma   90.00
#
_symmetry.space_group_name_H-M   'P 1'
#
loop_
_entity.id
_entity.type
_entity.pdbx_description
1 polymer ?
#
loop_
_entity_poly.entity_id
_entity_poly.type
_entity_poly.pdbx_seq_one_letter_code
_entity_poly.pdbx_strand_id
1 'polypeptide(L)'
;MGPLLPPDILAQAADAVRNGANAIVFANDDLAFEMFVRHGKQPEDITDFVPIGCYEPAIMGKELCCSMSALCNMVKPFEELMATTPAPQGMDEVLQGYQAILGRHLRQAMNETRAWELEWPQVNPSPVLSSTMDSCFAKGRDVSAAGTEYGTSGIMCAGIGTVADSLAAIEYLVFDQKLCSWDELRRALQDNWQGHDELRLTALRRAPKWGCNDERADRFAVAVSRFAADLINNTPNSRGGHFQMGCWSIDHAVYMGEHCAATRDGRRNGEPISKNAGATAWIARVSPDC
;
A
#
# COMPACT_ATOMS: atom_id res chain seq x y z
N MET A 1 15.88 12.56 7.68
CA MET A 1 16.99 13.11 6.88
C MET A 1 18.23 12.90 7.71
N GLY A 2 19.13 12.05 7.23
CA GLY A 2 20.29 11.64 7.99
C GLY A 2 21.23 12.80 8.32
N PRO A 3 22.03 12.69 9.39
CA PRO A 3 22.91 13.74 9.88
C PRO A 3 24.04 14.14 8.92
N LEU A 4 24.16 13.45 7.77
CA LEU A 4 25.24 13.62 6.80
C LEU A 4 24.85 14.43 5.55
N LEU A 5 23.56 14.77 5.36
CA LEU A 5 23.14 15.57 4.19
C LEU A 5 23.66 17.01 4.31
N PRO A 6 24.49 17.50 3.37
CA PRO A 6 24.94 18.89 3.38
C PRO A 6 23.76 19.87 3.35
N PRO A 7 23.70 20.86 4.28
CA PRO A 7 22.56 21.78 4.39
C PRO A 7 22.30 22.60 3.12
N ASP A 8 23.33 22.89 2.34
CA ASP A 8 23.26 23.60 1.07
C ASP A 8 22.56 22.78 -0.02
N ILE A 9 22.78 21.46 -0.08
CA ILE A 9 22.06 20.56 -1.01
C ILE A 9 20.58 20.51 -0.65
N LEU A 10 20.26 20.39 0.65
CA LEU A 10 18.86 20.39 1.10
C LEU A 10 18.17 21.72 0.78
N ALA A 11 18.85 22.84 1.03
CA ALA A 11 18.34 24.17 0.70
C ALA A 11 18.10 24.32 -0.80
N GLN A 12 19.01 23.84 -1.65
CA GLN A 12 18.85 23.87 -3.10
C GLN A 12 17.64 23.04 -3.56
N ALA A 13 17.46 21.83 -3.01
CA ALA A 13 16.30 20.99 -3.32
C ALA A 13 14.99 21.66 -2.86
N ALA A 14 14.96 22.24 -1.67
CA ALA A 14 13.80 22.97 -1.15
C ALA A 14 13.48 24.21 -2.00
N ASP A 15 14.50 24.97 -2.43
CA ASP A 15 14.35 26.12 -3.31
C ASP A 15 13.79 25.74 -4.68
N ALA A 16 14.24 24.61 -5.24
CA ALA A 16 13.70 24.08 -6.48
C ALA A 16 12.20 23.71 -6.34
N VAL A 17 11.82 23.02 -5.27
CA VAL A 17 10.40 22.71 -4.97
C VAL A 17 9.58 23.99 -4.79
N ARG A 18 10.10 24.97 -4.05
CA ARG A 18 9.44 26.29 -3.85
C ARG A 18 9.20 27.01 -5.17
N ASN A 19 10.11 26.85 -6.14
CA ASN A 19 10.02 27.45 -7.48
C ASN A 19 9.19 26.60 -8.47
N GLY A 20 8.48 25.57 -7.98
CA GLY A 20 7.56 24.77 -8.79
C GLY A 20 8.18 23.54 -9.45
N ALA A 21 9.45 23.21 -9.15
CA ALA A 21 10.02 21.93 -9.58
C ALA A 21 9.33 20.79 -8.85
N ASN A 22 8.86 19.79 -9.59
CA ASN A 22 8.08 18.66 -9.06
C ASN A 22 8.74 17.30 -9.33
N ALA A 23 9.95 17.30 -9.89
CA ALA A 23 10.76 16.11 -10.16
C ALA A 23 11.86 15.91 -9.10
N ILE A 24 11.49 16.07 -7.83
CA ILE A 24 12.39 15.89 -6.67
C ILE A 24 11.70 14.96 -5.68
N VAL A 25 12.41 13.90 -5.29
CA VAL A 25 11.97 12.93 -4.29
C VAL A 25 12.95 12.96 -3.13
N PHE A 26 12.41 13.05 -1.91
CA PHE A 26 13.20 12.93 -0.69
C PHE A 26 13.10 11.49 -0.17
N ALA A 27 14.24 10.80 -0.13
CA ALA A 27 14.37 9.49 0.48
C ALA A 27 15.02 9.61 1.86
N ASN A 28 14.72 8.68 2.77
CA ASN A 28 15.30 8.64 4.10
C ASN A 28 16.23 7.44 4.25
N ASP A 29 17.52 7.67 4.06
CA ASP A 29 18.56 6.62 4.08
C ASP A 29 18.58 5.83 5.38
N ASP A 30 18.38 6.48 6.53
CA ASP A 30 18.36 5.80 7.83
C ASP A 30 17.31 4.67 7.86
N LEU A 31 16.12 4.94 7.33
CA LEU A 31 15.03 3.95 7.25
C LEU A 31 15.28 2.92 6.14
N ALA A 32 15.86 3.34 5.01
CA ALA A 32 16.21 2.43 3.92
C ALA A 32 17.27 1.40 4.36
N PHE A 33 18.31 1.86 5.05
CA PHE A 33 19.39 1.02 5.57
C PHE A 33 18.85 0.04 6.60
N GLU A 34 18.05 0.53 7.56
CA GLU A 34 17.40 -0.33 8.55
C GLU A 34 16.53 -1.40 7.88
N MET A 35 15.72 -1.01 6.89
CA MET A 35 14.88 -1.92 6.13
C MET A 35 15.71 -2.98 5.40
N PHE A 36 16.81 -2.61 4.74
CA PHE A 36 17.65 -3.59 4.03
C PHE A 36 18.33 -4.59 4.96
N VAL A 37 18.84 -4.14 6.10
CA VAL A 37 19.42 -5.03 7.12
C VAL A 37 18.36 -6.00 7.64
N ARG A 38 17.14 -5.53 7.91
CA ARG A 38 16.02 -6.39 8.33
C ARG A 38 15.63 -7.42 7.27
N HIS A 39 15.88 -7.15 6.00
CA HIS A 39 15.69 -8.08 4.88
C HIS A 39 16.96 -8.85 4.50
N GLY A 40 17.99 -8.88 5.37
CA GLY A 40 19.14 -9.76 5.24
C GLY A 40 20.17 -9.34 4.19
N LYS A 41 20.14 -8.09 3.72
CA LYS A 41 21.15 -7.57 2.79
C LYS A 41 22.44 -7.24 3.54
N GLN A 42 23.57 -7.45 2.88
CA GLN A 42 24.88 -7.25 3.51
C GLN A 42 25.17 -5.75 3.70
N PRO A 43 25.77 -5.33 4.83
CA PRO A 43 26.10 -3.93 5.08
C PRO A 43 26.94 -3.28 3.97
N GLU A 44 27.85 -4.03 3.35
CA GLU A 44 28.72 -3.53 2.28
C GLU A 44 27.97 -3.25 0.98
N ASP A 45 26.80 -3.86 0.80
CA ASP A 45 25.97 -3.70 -0.39
C ASP A 45 25.01 -2.52 -0.28
N ILE A 46 24.58 -2.20 0.94
CA ILE A 46 23.51 -1.23 1.22
C ILE A 46 23.92 0.20 0.83
N THR A 47 25.21 0.52 0.87
CA THR A 47 25.70 1.87 0.53
C THR A 47 25.45 2.26 -0.93
N ASP A 48 25.33 1.28 -1.82
CA ASP A 48 25.11 1.47 -3.26
C ASP A 48 23.65 1.24 -3.65
N PHE A 49 22.70 1.42 -2.72
CA PHE A 49 21.29 1.29 -3.07
C PHE A 49 20.82 2.44 -3.97
N VAL A 50 19.87 2.12 -4.84
CA VAL A 50 19.24 3.07 -5.74
C VAL A 50 17.71 2.93 -5.69
N PRO A 51 16.95 4.03 -5.86
CA PRO A 51 15.52 3.94 -6.09
C PRO A 51 15.26 3.40 -7.51
N ILE A 52 14.38 2.41 -7.60
CA ILE A 52 13.85 1.83 -8.83
C ILE A 52 12.45 2.36 -9.05
N GLY A 53 12.12 2.74 -10.27
CA GLY A 53 10.77 3.19 -10.61
C GLY A 53 10.37 4.47 -9.90
N CYS A 54 9.41 4.36 -8.95
CA CYS A 54 8.93 5.52 -8.20
C CYS A 54 9.86 5.84 -7.03
N TYR A 55 10.09 4.86 -6.16
CA TYR A 55 10.89 5.01 -4.94
C TYR A 55 11.31 3.67 -4.32
N GLU A 56 11.20 2.56 -5.05
CA GLU A 56 11.45 1.23 -4.52
C GLU A 56 12.96 0.99 -4.38
N PRO A 57 13.48 0.79 -3.16
CA PRO A 57 14.92 0.76 -2.95
C PRO A 57 15.48 -0.64 -3.33
N ALA A 58 16.53 -0.67 -4.16
CA ALA A 58 17.21 -1.89 -4.57
C ALA A 58 18.74 -1.73 -4.57
N ILE A 59 19.47 -2.83 -4.43
CA ILE A 59 20.94 -2.81 -4.48
C ILE A 59 21.42 -2.77 -5.93
N MET A 60 22.16 -1.73 -6.30
CA MET A 60 22.69 -1.54 -7.64
C MET A 60 23.56 -2.74 -8.07
N GLY A 61 23.29 -3.28 -9.27
CA GLY A 61 24.07 -4.38 -9.85
C GLY A 61 23.92 -5.75 -9.16
N LYS A 62 23.09 -5.86 -8.11
CA LYS A 62 22.94 -7.09 -7.32
C LYS A 62 21.49 -7.55 -7.15
N GLU A 63 20.53 -6.65 -7.27
CA GLU A 63 19.13 -6.95 -6.98
C GLU A 63 18.21 -6.83 -8.20
N LEU A 64 17.42 -7.89 -8.42
CA LEU A 64 16.23 -7.79 -9.27
C LEU A 64 15.02 -7.46 -8.41
N CYS A 65 14.68 -6.17 -8.34
CA CYS A 65 13.50 -5.67 -7.65
C CYS A 65 12.28 -5.69 -8.59
N CYS A 66 11.48 -6.75 -8.53
CA CYS A 66 10.20 -6.80 -9.26
C CYS A 66 9.14 -6.06 -8.46
N SER A 67 9.19 -4.73 -8.43
CA SER A 67 8.45 -3.92 -7.45
C SER A 67 6.92 -4.04 -7.49
N MET A 68 6.33 -4.48 -8.61
CA MET A 68 4.88 -4.63 -8.78
C MET A 68 4.50 -5.97 -9.42
N SER A 69 5.02 -7.08 -8.88
CA SER A 69 4.65 -8.44 -9.32
C SER A 69 3.16 -8.75 -9.12
N ALA A 70 2.53 -8.16 -8.11
CA ALA A 70 1.07 -8.23 -7.92
C ALA A 70 0.50 -6.90 -7.42
N LEU A 71 -0.80 -6.70 -7.68
CA LEU A 71 -1.55 -5.51 -7.28
C LEU A 71 -2.67 -5.91 -6.32
N CYS A 72 -2.79 -5.20 -5.21
CA CYS A 72 -3.81 -5.40 -4.19
C CYS A 72 -4.57 -4.10 -3.94
N ASN A 73 -5.87 -4.11 -4.28
CA ASN A 73 -6.80 -3.08 -3.87
C ASN A 73 -7.30 -3.39 -2.46
N MET A 74 -6.76 -2.70 -1.44
CA MET A 74 -7.13 -2.96 -0.03
C MET A 74 -8.55 -2.50 0.31
N VAL A 75 -9.20 -1.70 -0.55
CA VAL A 75 -10.57 -1.21 -0.31
C VAL A 75 -11.61 -2.27 -0.69
N LYS A 76 -11.31 -3.10 -1.70
CA LYS A 76 -12.24 -4.10 -2.25
C LYS A 76 -12.74 -5.15 -1.24
N PRO A 77 -11.93 -5.67 -0.29
CA PRO A 77 -12.39 -6.61 0.75
C PRO A 77 -13.64 -6.17 1.52
N PHE A 78 -13.88 -4.86 1.66
CA PHE A 78 -15.07 -4.39 2.34
C PHE A 78 -16.37 -4.69 1.61
N GLU A 79 -16.37 -4.80 0.29
CA GLU A 79 -17.60 -5.15 -0.44
C GLU A 79 -18.07 -6.56 -0.05
N GLU A 80 -17.14 -7.51 0.04
CA GLU A 80 -17.43 -8.85 0.54
C GLU A 80 -17.81 -8.82 2.03
N LEU A 81 -17.07 -8.06 2.85
CA LEU A 81 -17.36 -7.93 4.28
C LEU A 81 -18.80 -7.46 4.50
N MET A 82 -19.20 -6.38 3.84
CA MET A 82 -20.56 -5.82 3.98
C MET A 82 -21.61 -6.79 3.44
N ALA A 83 -21.33 -7.52 2.36
CA ALA A 83 -22.28 -8.46 1.76
C ALA A 83 -22.50 -9.73 2.60
N THR A 84 -21.45 -10.22 3.27
CA THR A 84 -21.46 -11.55 3.90
C THR A 84 -21.56 -11.51 5.43
N THR A 85 -21.15 -10.41 6.06
CA THR A 85 -21.13 -10.31 7.52
C THR A 85 -22.52 -9.88 8.03
N PRO A 86 -23.15 -10.66 8.92
CA PRO A 86 -24.32 -10.21 9.68
C PRO A 86 -23.94 -9.01 10.56
N ALA A 87 -24.92 -8.40 11.24
CA ALA A 87 -24.66 -7.25 12.12
C ALA A 87 -23.60 -7.63 13.20
N PRO A 88 -22.39 -7.02 13.16
CA PRO A 88 -21.33 -7.36 14.09
C PRO A 88 -21.61 -6.78 15.48
N GLN A 89 -21.12 -7.46 16.52
CA GLN A 89 -21.30 -7.02 17.91
C GLN A 89 -20.37 -5.87 18.29
N GLY A 90 -19.26 -5.69 17.57
CA GLY A 90 -18.29 -4.63 17.83
C GLY A 90 -17.23 -4.51 16.73
N MET A 91 -16.36 -3.51 16.86
CA MET A 91 -15.32 -3.23 15.86
C MET A 91 -14.26 -4.33 15.72
N ASP A 92 -14.04 -5.14 16.75
CA ASP A 92 -13.11 -6.26 16.66
C ASP A 92 -13.56 -7.31 15.63
N GLU A 93 -14.86 -7.63 15.58
CA GLU A 93 -15.42 -8.55 14.58
C GLU A 93 -15.30 -7.97 13.16
N VAL A 94 -15.52 -6.65 13.00
CA VAL A 94 -15.37 -5.95 11.72
C VAL A 94 -13.92 -6.02 11.23
N LEU A 95 -12.95 -5.70 12.10
CA LEU A 95 -11.54 -5.68 11.75
C LEU A 95 -11.02 -7.09 11.44
N GLN A 96 -11.38 -8.08 12.25
CA GLN A 96 -11.00 -9.48 12.03
C GLN A 96 -11.59 -10.03 10.73
N GLY A 97 -12.87 -9.76 10.45
CA GLY A 97 -13.51 -10.15 9.21
C GLY A 97 -12.83 -9.51 7.99
N TYR A 98 -12.53 -8.21 8.07
CA TYR A 98 -11.82 -7.50 7.01
C TYR A 98 -10.42 -8.10 6.76
N GLN A 99 -9.64 -8.32 7.83
CA GLN A 99 -8.30 -8.90 7.74
C GLN A 99 -8.34 -10.33 7.18
N ALA A 100 -9.33 -11.15 7.55
CA ALA A 100 -9.48 -12.49 7.01
C ALA A 100 -9.70 -12.49 5.48
N ILE A 101 -10.58 -11.61 4.99
CA ILE A 101 -10.85 -11.45 3.54
C ILE A 101 -9.60 -10.94 2.82
N LEU A 102 -8.98 -9.87 3.33
CA LEU A 102 -7.75 -9.31 2.76
C LEU A 102 -6.64 -10.36 2.71
N GLY A 103 -6.44 -11.10 3.80
CA GLY A 103 -5.41 -12.14 3.91
C GLY A 103 -5.60 -13.26 2.89
N ARG A 104 -6.85 -13.66 2.62
CA ARG A 104 -7.15 -14.64 1.57
C ARG A 104 -6.74 -14.13 0.18
N HIS A 105 -7.09 -12.90 -0.16
CA HIS A 105 -6.72 -12.31 -1.46
C HIS A 105 -5.20 -12.12 -1.61
N LEU A 106 -4.51 -11.70 -0.55
CA LEU A 106 -3.05 -11.58 -0.56
C LEU A 106 -2.35 -12.94 -0.75
N ARG A 107 -2.83 -13.99 -0.08
CA ARG A 107 -2.31 -15.35 -0.26
C ARG A 107 -2.53 -15.85 -1.69
N GLN A 108 -3.71 -15.58 -2.27
CA GLN A 108 -4.00 -15.92 -3.66
C GLN A 108 -3.04 -15.19 -4.61
N ALA A 109 -2.88 -13.87 -4.48
CA ALA A 109 -1.98 -13.08 -5.31
C ALA A 109 -0.51 -13.55 -5.24
N MET A 110 -0.03 -13.89 -4.04
CA MET A 110 1.31 -14.47 -3.86
C MET A 110 1.45 -15.83 -4.56
N ASN A 111 0.44 -16.69 -4.47
CA ASN A 111 0.48 -18.01 -5.11
C ASN A 111 0.42 -17.91 -6.65
N GLU A 112 -0.39 -17.01 -7.18
CA GLU A 112 -0.44 -16.74 -8.63
C GLU A 112 0.89 -16.16 -9.14
N THR A 113 1.45 -15.21 -8.40
CA THR A 113 2.78 -14.64 -8.73
C THR A 113 3.85 -15.72 -8.78
N ARG A 114 3.90 -16.61 -7.78
CA ARG A 114 4.85 -17.73 -7.76
C ARG A 114 4.73 -18.63 -8.98
N ALA A 115 3.51 -18.89 -9.44
CA ALA A 115 3.28 -19.72 -10.62
C ALA A 115 3.81 -19.02 -11.89
N TRP A 116 3.56 -17.73 -12.05
CA TRP A 116 4.06 -16.96 -13.22
C TRP A 116 5.58 -16.80 -13.22
N GLU A 117 6.19 -16.64 -12.05
CA GLU A 117 7.66 -16.54 -11.93
C GLU A 117 8.38 -17.78 -12.45
N LEU A 118 7.80 -18.97 -12.31
CA LEU A 118 8.40 -20.21 -12.81
C LEU A 118 8.41 -20.29 -14.34
N GLU A 119 7.45 -19.64 -14.99
CA GLU A 119 7.33 -19.61 -16.45
C GLU A 119 8.16 -18.50 -17.09
N TRP A 120 8.52 -17.46 -16.32
CA TRP A 120 9.20 -16.27 -16.84
C TRP A 120 10.47 -16.57 -17.66
N PRO A 121 11.40 -17.47 -17.24
CA PRO A 121 12.58 -17.81 -18.03
C PRO A 121 12.28 -18.38 -19.42
N GLN A 122 11.11 -19.00 -19.61
CA GLN A 122 10.71 -19.60 -20.89
C GLN A 122 10.03 -18.59 -21.81
N VAL A 123 9.45 -17.53 -21.26
CA VAL A 123 8.66 -16.55 -22.01
C VAL A 123 9.48 -15.32 -22.38
N ASN A 124 10.24 -14.77 -21.44
CA ASN A 124 10.96 -13.51 -21.64
C ASN A 124 12.23 -13.40 -20.78
N PRO A 125 13.25 -14.23 -21.04
CA PRO A 125 14.55 -14.08 -20.39
C PRO A 125 15.21 -12.76 -20.80
N SER A 126 16.07 -12.21 -19.93
CA SER A 126 16.67 -10.88 -20.13
C SER A 126 18.21 -10.93 -20.09
N PRO A 127 18.88 -11.57 -21.08
CA PRO A 127 20.31 -11.82 -21.03
C PRO A 127 21.16 -10.53 -21.01
N VAL A 128 20.68 -9.44 -21.61
CA VAL A 128 21.36 -8.13 -21.58
C VAL A 128 21.31 -7.50 -20.18
N LEU A 129 20.20 -7.67 -19.44
CA LEU A 129 20.13 -7.22 -18.05
C LEU A 129 21.02 -8.10 -17.18
N SER A 130 20.97 -9.41 -17.39
CA SER A 130 21.84 -10.39 -16.72
C SER A 130 23.32 -10.09 -16.93
N SER A 131 23.73 -9.52 -18.08
CA SER A 131 25.12 -9.15 -18.32
C SER A 131 25.59 -7.90 -17.56
N THR A 132 24.73 -7.29 -16.73
CA THR A 132 25.08 -6.18 -15.83
C THR A 132 25.11 -6.60 -14.36
N MET A 133 24.91 -7.89 -14.08
CA MET A 133 24.78 -8.45 -12.74
C MET A 133 25.85 -9.53 -12.54
N ASP A 134 26.85 -9.30 -11.67
CA ASP A 134 27.99 -10.22 -11.49
C ASP A 134 27.55 -11.63 -11.08
N SER A 135 26.53 -11.73 -10.22
CA SER A 135 26.00 -13.00 -9.74
C SER A 135 25.36 -13.82 -10.87
N CYS A 136 24.78 -13.19 -11.89
CA CYS A 136 24.18 -13.88 -13.04
C CYS A 136 25.26 -14.59 -13.86
N PHE A 137 26.40 -13.94 -14.10
CA PHE A 137 27.55 -14.58 -14.76
C PHE A 137 28.12 -15.71 -13.91
N ALA A 138 28.36 -15.47 -12.63
CA ALA A 138 28.94 -16.46 -11.72
C ALA A 138 28.07 -17.73 -11.62
N LYS A 139 26.74 -17.56 -11.61
CA LYS A 139 25.76 -18.66 -11.54
C LYS A 139 25.44 -19.26 -12.92
N GLY A 140 25.79 -18.59 -14.02
CA GLY A 140 25.38 -18.96 -15.37
C GLY A 140 23.85 -18.94 -15.54
N ARG A 141 23.17 -18.00 -14.87
CA ARG A 141 21.70 -17.92 -14.82
C ARG A 141 21.21 -16.52 -15.15
N ASP A 142 20.12 -16.46 -15.92
CA ASP A 142 19.43 -15.21 -16.21
C ASP A 142 18.77 -14.62 -14.95
N VAL A 143 18.55 -13.32 -14.90
CA VAL A 143 17.79 -12.65 -13.83
C VAL A 143 16.38 -13.24 -13.66
N SER A 144 15.71 -13.63 -14.74
CA SER A 144 14.40 -14.32 -14.68
C SER A 144 14.50 -15.71 -14.05
N ALA A 145 15.67 -16.36 -14.15
CA ALA A 145 15.96 -17.70 -13.63
C ALA A 145 16.75 -17.66 -12.31
N ALA A 146 16.48 -16.65 -11.46
CA ALA A 146 17.09 -16.47 -10.16
C ALA A 146 18.64 -16.33 -10.19
N GLY A 147 19.16 -15.58 -11.16
CA GLY A 147 20.60 -15.30 -11.28
C GLY A 147 21.12 -14.17 -10.38
N THR A 148 20.26 -13.25 -9.92
CA THR A 148 20.69 -12.11 -9.09
C THR A 148 21.12 -12.54 -7.68
N GLU A 149 21.79 -11.66 -6.94
CA GLU A 149 22.17 -11.89 -5.54
C GLU A 149 20.96 -11.74 -4.64
N TYR A 150 20.20 -10.66 -4.85
CA TYR A 150 18.92 -10.40 -4.19
C TYR A 150 17.79 -10.46 -5.21
N GLY A 151 16.64 -11.00 -4.82
CA GLY A 151 15.47 -11.11 -5.70
C GLY A 151 14.17 -10.90 -4.92
N THR A 152 13.50 -9.79 -5.18
CA THR A 152 12.24 -9.45 -4.50
C THR A 152 11.06 -9.48 -5.46
N SER A 153 9.89 -9.85 -4.93
CA SER A 153 8.60 -9.83 -5.64
C SER A 153 7.66 -8.90 -4.89
N GLY A 154 7.44 -7.72 -5.45
CA GLY A 154 6.69 -6.65 -4.81
C GLY A 154 5.18 -6.85 -4.95
N ILE A 155 4.46 -6.57 -3.88
CA ILE A 155 3.00 -6.45 -3.88
C ILE A 155 2.63 -5.01 -3.60
N MET A 156 2.04 -4.33 -4.58
CA MET A 156 1.49 -3.00 -4.40
C MET A 156 0.17 -3.11 -3.62
N CYS A 157 0.11 -2.48 -2.46
CA CYS A 157 -1.07 -2.38 -1.61
C CYS A 157 -1.62 -0.95 -1.66
N ALA A 158 -2.74 -0.79 -2.37
CA ALA A 158 -3.37 0.51 -2.62
C ALA A 158 -4.55 0.78 -1.67
N GLY A 159 -4.71 2.04 -1.27
CA GLY A 159 -5.94 2.53 -0.62
C GLY A 159 -5.95 2.53 0.91
N ILE A 160 -4.79 2.51 1.57
CA ILE A 160 -4.71 2.41 3.04
C ILE A 160 -5.44 3.55 3.78
N GLY A 161 -5.40 4.78 3.25
CA GLY A 161 -6.14 5.91 3.83
C GLY A 161 -7.65 5.71 3.76
N THR A 162 -8.16 5.27 2.61
CA THR A 162 -9.60 4.93 2.45
C THR A 162 -10.02 3.76 3.36
N VAL A 163 -9.13 2.80 3.60
CA VAL A 163 -9.38 1.69 4.53
C VAL A 163 -9.47 2.20 5.97
N ALA A 164 -8.50 2.98 6.41
CA ALA A 164 -8.46 3.55 7.77
C ALA A 164 -9.69 4.42 8.04
N ASP A 165 -10.02 5.33 7.12
CA ASP A 165 -11.21 6.18 7.22
C ASP A 165 -12.51 5.38 7.19
N SER A 166 -12.56 4.28 6.44
CA SER A 166 -13.73 3.40 6.41
C SER A 166 -13.95 2.70 7.75
N LEU A 167 -12.89 2.20 8.39
CA LEU A 167 -12.99 1.55 9.70
C LEU A 167 -13.35 2.56 10.78
N ALA A 168 -12.72 3.73 10.79
CA ALA A 168 -13.06 4.82 11.69
C ALA A 168 -14.51 5.29 11.53
N ALA A 169 -15.00 5.37 10.28
CA ALA A 169 -16.39 5.74 10.03
C ALA A 169 -17.39 4.66 10.49
N ILE A 170 -17.08 3.37 10.33
CA ILE A 170 -17.94 2.29 10.89
C ILE A 170 -18.02 2.43 12.40
N GLU A 171 -16.87 2.55 13.08
CA GLU A 171 -16.82 2.72 14.54
C GLU A 171 -17.67 3.90 15.00
N TYR A 172 -17.43 5.06 14.39
CA TYR A 172 -18.10 6.29 14.74
C TYR A 172 -19.61 6.23 14.50
N LEU A 173 -20.05 5.79 13.31
CA LEU A 173 -21.46 5.85 12.91
C LEU A 173 -22.30 4.75 13.55
N VAL A 174 -21.78 3.53 13.63
CA VAL A 174 -22.56 2.35 14.03
C VAL A 174 -22.44 2.07 15.52
N PHE A 175 -21.24 2.20 16.09
CA PHE A 175 -20.96 1.74 17.46
C PHE A 175 -20.94 2.89 18.46
N ASP A 176 -20.23 3.97 18.17
CA ASP A 176 -20.06 5.09 19.10
C ASP A 176 -21.31 5.98 19.14
N GLN A 177 -21.67 6.57 18.00
CA GLN A 177 -22.77 7.53 17.90
C GLN A 177 -24.11 6.87 17.60
N LYS A 178 -24.09 5.63 17.10
CA LYS A 178 -25.30 4.84 16.77
C LYS A 178 -26.28 5.60 15.88
N LEU A 179 -25.75 6.33 14.89
CA LEU A 179 -26.52 7.12 13.94
C LEU A 179 -27.19 6.26 12.86
N CYS A 180 -26.67 5.04 12.66
CA CYS A 180 -27.30 4.03 11.84
C CYS A 180 -26.93 2.63 12.36
N SER A 181 -27.78 1.65 12.05
CA SER A 181 -27.45 0.23 12.19
C SER A 181 -26.52 -0.24 11.07
N TRP A 182 -25.91 -1.41 11.27
CA TRP A 182 -25.10 -2.08 10.24
C TRP A 182 -25.87 -2.27 8.93
N ASP A 183 -27.16 -2.64 9.01
CA ASP A 183 -28.01 -2.86 7.85
C ASP A 183 -28.38 -1.54 7.14
N GLU A 184 -28.60 -0.47 7.89
CA GLU A 184 -28.83 0.87 7.32
C GLU A 184 -27.58 1.42 6.64
N LEU A 185 -26.40 1.26 7.23
CA LEU A 185 -25.14 1.59 6.57
C LEU A 185 -24.96 0.78 5.28
N ARG A 186 -25.24 -0.53 5.31
CA ARG A 186 -25.17 -1.38 4.12
C ARG A 186 -26.09 -0.87 3.01
N ARG A 187 -27.34 -0.51 3.34
CA ARG A 187 -28.29 0.07 2.37
C ARG A 187 -27.79 1.41 1.82
N ALA A 188 -27.29 2.29 2.69
CA ALA A 188 -26.74 3.58 2.25
C ALA A 188 -25.58 3.41 1.25
N LEU A 189 -24.73 2.40 1.42
CA LEU A 189 -23.65 2.10 0.48
C LEU A 189 -24.17 1.51 -0.84
N GLN A 190 -25.17 0.63 -0.79
CA GLN A 190 -25.83 0.06 -1.97
C GLN A 190 -26.51 1.15 -2.81
N ASP A 191 -27.12 2.14 -2.15
CA ASP A 191 -27.73 3.31 -2.77
C ASP A 191 -26.69 4.35 -3.23
N ASN A 192 -25.38 4.06 -3.12
CA ASN A 192 -24.30 5.00 -3.42
C ASN A 192 -24.48 6.36 -2.69
N TRP A 193 -24.95 6.29 -1.44
CA TRP A 193 -25.35 7.40 -0.58
C TRP A 193 -26.53 8.26 -1.07
N GLN A 194 -27.24 7.87 -2.13
CA GLN A 194 -28.40 8.60 -2.61
C GLN A 194 -29.55 8.54 -1.60
N GLY A 195 -30.04 9.69 -1.13
CA GLY A 195 -31.07 9.76 -0.10
C GLY A 195 -30.56 9.60 1.33
N HIS A 196 -29.23 9.48 1.51
CA HIS A 196 -28.57 9.31 2.82
C HIS A 196 -27.56 10.45 3.08
N ASP A 197 -27.85 11.66 2.58
CA ASP A 197 -26.90 12.78 2.54
C ASP A 197 -26.41 13.21 3.93
N GLU A 198 -27.27 13.21 4.94
CA GLU A 198 -26.89 13.57 6.31
C GLU A 198 -25.89 12.56 6.91
N LEU A 199 -26.17 11.27 6.76
CA LEU A 199 -25.29 10.19 7.22
C LEU A 199 -23.95 10.25 6.47
N ARG A 200 -23.97 10.46 5.14
CA ARG A 200 -22.77 10.61 4.33
C ARG A 200 -21.93 11.82 4.76
N LEU A 201 -22.55 12.98 4.96
CA LEU A 201 -21.85 14.19 5.39
C LEU A 201 -21.25 14.01 6.78
N THR A 202 -21.92 13.26 7.65
CA THR A 202 -21.37 12.89 8.96
C THR A 202 -20.14 11.99 8.80
N ALA A 203 -20.20 10.97 7.95
CA ALA A 203 -19.06 10.10 7.63
C ALA A 203 -17.86 10.88 7.05
N LEU A 204 -18.13 11.87 6.19
CA LEU A 204 -17.10 12.68 5.54
C LEU A 204 -16.45 13.70 6.48
N ARG A 205 -17.24 14.33 7.37
CA ARG A 205 -16.82 15.54 8.07
C ARG A 205 -16.66 15.40 9.59
N ARG A 206 -17.24 14.37 10.19
CA ARG A 206 -17.31 14.21 11.65
C ARG A 206 -16.61 12.94 12.15
N ALA A 207 -16.64 11.87 11.37
CA ALA A 207 -15.87 10.68 11.70
C ALA A 207 -14.35 10.98 11.70
N PRO A 208 -13.56 10.36 12.58
CA PRO A 208 -12.09 10.47 12.58
C PRO A 208 -11.48 10.11 11.21
N LYS A 209 -10.34 10.72 10.87
CA LYS A 209 -9.68 10.57 9.55
C LYS A 209 -8.17 10.36 9.66
N TRP A 210 -7.64 9.54 8.76
CA TRP A 210 -6.20 9.31 8.56
C TRP A 210 -5.51 10.56 8.02
N GLY A 211 -4.35 10.88 8.59
CA GLY A 211 -3.58 12.07 8.20
C GLY A 211 -3.95 13.35 8.95
N CYS A 212 -4.84 13.23 9.96
CA CYS A 212 -5.20 14.30 10.89
C CYS A 212 -4.47 14.22 12.24
N ASN A 213 -3.52 13.28 12.40
CA ASN A 213 -2.92 12.96 13.70
C ASN A 213 -4.01 12.62 14.76
N ASP A 214 -5.00 11.81 14.35
CA ASP A 214 -6.09 11.33 15.21
C ASP A 214 -5.91 9.82 15.42
N GLU A 215 -5.48 9.43 16.63
CA GLU A 215 -5.22 8.04 17.00
C GLU A 215 -6.39 7.10 16.72
N ARG A 216 -7.64 7.60 16.75
CA ARG A 216 -8.84 6.80 16.49
C ARG A 216 -8.90 6.28 15.06
N ALA A 217 -8.37 7.04 14.10
CA ALA A 217 -8.22 6.60 12.71
C ALA A 217 -6.85 5.97 12.44
N ASP A 218 -5.78 6.56 12.99
CA ASP A 218 -4.40 6.14 12.71
C ASP A 218 -4.14 4.70 13.16
N ARG A 219 -4.76 4.26 14.27
CA ARG A 219 -4.65 2.87 14.73
C ARG A 219 -5.13 1.84 13.70
N PHE A 220 -6.09 2.20 12.85
CA PHE A 220 -6.59 1.29 11.81
C PHE A 220 -5.63 1.19 10.62
N ALA A 221 -5.03 2.30 10.21
CA ALA A 221 -3.96 2.28 9.21
C ALA A 221 -2.80 1.39 9.69
N VAL A 222 -2.36 1.58 10.94
CA VAL A 222 -1.29 0.77 11.55
C VAL A 222 -1.67 -0.71 11.61
N ALA A 223 -2.87 -1.04 12.10
CA ALA A 223 -3.32 -2.43 12.25
C ALA A 223 -3.40 -3.16 10.91
N VAL A 224 -3.94 -2.51 9.88
CA VAL A 224 -4.10 -3.12 8.55
C VAL A 224 -2.76 -3.21 7.82
N SER A 225 -1.94 -2.15 7.84
CA SER A 225 -0.61 -2.19 7.22
C SER A 225 0.29 -3.21 7.88
N ARG A 226 0.27 -3.33 9.22
CA ARG A 226 1.05 -4.35 9.94
C ARG A 226 0.58 -5.76 9.57
N PHE A 227 -0.73 -6.02 9.56
CA PHE A 227 -1.27 -7.31 9.15
C PHE A 227 -0.84 -7.71 7.72
N ALA A 228 -0.93 -6.78 6.77
CA ALA A 228 -0.51 -7.04 5.39
C ALA A 228 1.02 -7.25 5.31
N ALA A 229 1.80 -6.42 6.00
CA ALA A 229 3.26 -6.53 6.03
C ALA A 229 3.71 -7.87 6.62
N ASP A 230 3.14 -8.29 7.75
CA ASP A 230 3.47 -9.56 8.41
C ASP A 230 3.13 -10.78 7.53
N LEU A 231 2.13 -10.66 6.67
CA LEU A 231 1.72 -11.71 5.74
C LEU A 231 2.61 -11.74 4.47
N ILE A 232 2.99 -10.58 3.95
CA ILE A 232 3.68 -10.44 2.66
C ILE A 232 5.20 -10.53 2.85
N ASN A 233 5.76 -9.73 3.75
CA ASN A 233 7.19 -9.55 3.87
C ASN A 233 7.87 -10.85 4.31
N ASN A 234 9.04 -11.14 3.71
CA ASN A 234 9.85 -12.34 3.98
C ASN A 234 9.17 -13.67 3.60
N THR A 235 7.95 -13.65 3.06
CA THR A 235 7.33 -14.84 2.47
C THR A 235 8.14 -15.26 1.23
N PRO A 236 8.61 -16.52 1.10
CA PRO A 236 9.46 -16.91 -0.04
C PRO A 236 8.80 -16.74 -1.40
N ASN A 237 9.51 -16.24 -2.40
CA ASN A 237 9.08 -16.24 -3.80
C ASN A 237 9.61 -17.48 -4.55
N SER A 238 9.31 -17.62 -5.85
CA SER A 238 9.79 -18.77 -6.65
C SER A 238 11.23 -18.62 -7.13
N ARG A 239 11.87 -17.46 -6.89
CA ARG A 239 13.20 -17.10 -7.38
C ARG A 239 14.27 -17.12 -6.29
N GLY A 240 13.98 -17.74 -5.13
CA GLY A 240 14.93 -17.89 -4.03
C GLY A 240 15.09 -16.67 -3.12
N GLY A 241 14.26 -15.64 -3.30
CA GLY A 241 14.15 -14.51 -2.39
C GLY A 241 12.75 -14.41 -1.78
N HIS A 242 12.21 -13.21 -1.64
CA HIS A 242 11.01 -12.97 -0.84
C HIS A 242 10.03 -12.01 -1.50
N PHE A 243 8.78 -12.07 -1.05
CA PHE A 243 7.81 -11.02 -1.29
C PHE A 243 8.10 -9.79 -0.41
N GLN A 244 7.76 -8.62 -0.94
CA GLN A 244 7.89 -7.34 -0.26
C GLN A 244 6.64 -6.48 -0.48
N MET A 245 6.09 -5.92 0.60
CA MET A 245 4.94 -5.04 0.54
C MET A 245 5.34 -3.63 0.12
N GLY A 246 4.49 -3.00 -0.68
CA GLY A 246 4.59 -1.60 -1.06
C GLY A 246 3.30 -0.83 -0.85
N CYS A 247 3.36 0.42 -0.38
CA CYS A 247 2.19 1.29 -0.19
C CYS A 247 2.15 2.47 -1.19
N TRP A 248 2.44 2.21 -2.47
CA TRP A 248 2.14 3.13 -3.58
C TRP A 248 0.84 2.74 -4.26
N SER A 249 0.24 3.68 -4.98
CA SER A 249 -0.84 3.39 -5.92
C SER A 249 -0.81 4.24 -7.18
N ILE A 250 0.13 5.18 -7.33
CA ILE A 250 0.33 5.98 -8.55
C ILE A 250 -0.99 6.51 -9.16
N ASP A 251 -1.32 6.13 -10.39
CA ASP A 251 -2.60 6.33 -11.07
C ASP A 251 -3.59 5.16 -10.87
N HIS A 252 -3.13 3.99 -10.43
CA HIS A 252 -4.01 2.89 -10.01
C HIS A 252 -5.01 3.30 -8.93
N ALA A 253 -4.74 4.34 -8.12
CA ALA A 253 -5.74 4.89 -7.19
C ALA A 253 -7.05 5.32 -7.88
N VAL A 254 -6.96 5.80 -9.13
CA VAL A 254 -8.13 6.18 -9.94
C VAL A 254 -8.77 4.92 -10.51
N TYR A 255 -8.00 4.10 -11.25
CA TYR A 255 -8.50 2.88 -11.89
C TYR A 255 -9.13 1.91 -10.88
N MET A 256 -8.47 1.66 -9.75
CA MET A 256 -9.01 0.80 -8.69
C MET A 256 -10.24 1.43 -8.03
N GLY A 257 -10.30 2.76 -7.93
CA GLY A 257 -11.46 3.50 -7.43
C GLY A 257 -12.69 3.38 -8.34
N GLU A 258 -12.51 3.44 -9.66
CA GLU A 258 -13.56 3.20 -10.68
C GLU A 258 -14.23 1.83 -10.52
N HIS A 259 -13.47 0.85 -10.02
CA HIS A 259 -13.94 -0.53 -9.78
C HIS A 259 -14.32 -0.80 -8.31
N CYS A 260 -14.48 0.25 -7.50
CA CYS A 260 -14.92 0.16 -6.11
C CYS A 260 -16.29 0.78 -5.91
N ALA A 261 -17.19 0.07 -5.22
CA ALA A 261 -18.44 0.61 -4.73
C ALA A 261 -18.24 1.79 -3.75
N ALA A 262 -19.34 2.42 -3.32
CA ALA A 262 -19.28 3.43 -2.28
C ALA A 262 -18.64 2.88 -1.00
N THR A 263 -17.87 3.73 -0.29
CA THR A 263 -17.14 3.34 0.92
C THR A 263 -17.66 4.07 2.14
N ARG A 264 -17.42 3.48 3.32
CA ARG A 264 -18.00 3.89 4.61
C ARG A 264 -17.52 5.26 5.06
N ASP A 265 -16.36 5.70 4.57
CA ASP A 265 -15.82 7.04 4.77
C ASP A 265 -16.60 8.15 4.04
N GLY A 266 -17.59 7.79 3.22
CA GLY A 266 -18.47 8.70 2.48
C GLY A 266 -18.05 8.97 1.04
N ARG A 267 -16.98 8.34 0.56
CA ARG A 267 -16.60 8.34 -0.86
C ARG A 267 -17.63 7.55 -1.68
N ARG A 268 -18.03 8.11 -2.82
CA ARG A 268 -19.03 7.52 -3.73
C ARG A 268 -18.40 6.46 -4.63
N ASN A 269 -19.23 5.58 -5.16
CA ASN A 269 -18.86 4.58 -6.16
C ASN A 269 -18.13 5.23 -7.34
N GLY A 270 -17.01 4.65 -7.73
CA GLY A 270 -16.19 5.09 -8.85
C GLY A 270 -15.25 6.27 -8.54
N GLU A 271 -15.36 6.93 -7.38
CA GLU A 271 -14.42 7.98 -7.01
C GLU A 271 -13.04 7.37 -6.66
N PRO A 272 -11.92 8.09 -6.91
CA PRO A 272 -10.58 7.61 -6.58
C PRO A 272 -10.44 7.23 -5.11
N ILE A 273 -9.68 6.16 -4.83
CA ILE A 273 -9.27 5.81 -3.47
C ILE A 273 -8.06 6.66 -3.04
N SER A 274 -7.66 6.59 -1.76
CA SER A 274 -6.48 7.31 -1.26
C SER A 274 -5.23 6.97 -2.08
N LYS A 275 -4.45 8.01 -2.42
CA LYS A 275 -3.22 7.86 -3.20
C LYS A 275 -2.03 7.52 -2.29
N ASN A 276 -1.29 6.47 -2.64
CA ASN A 276 -0.17 5.94 -1.87
C ASN A 276 -0.56 5.70 -0.40
N ALA A 277 0.33 6.04 0.55
CA ALA A 277 0.06 6.07 1.99
C ALA A 277 -0.56 7.40 2.48
N GLY A 278 -0.97 8.28 1.56
CA GLY A 278 -1.51 9.60 1.90
C GLY A 278 -2.94 9.55 2.43
N ALA A 279 -3.38 10.68 2.99
CA ALA A 279 -4.77 10.91 3.35
C ALA A 279 -5.71 10.78 2.14
N THR A 280 -6.99 10.52 2.41
CA THR A 280 -8.01 10.55 1.37
C THR A 280 -8.10 11.93 0.73
N ALA A 281 -8.43 11.97 -0.56
CA ALA A 281 -8.85 13.22 -1.18
C ALA A 281 -9.97 13.81 -0.32
N TRP A 282 -10.04 15.14 -0.22
CA TRP A 282 -10.98 15.94 0.60
C TRP A 282 -10.47 16.39 1.97
N ILE A 283 -9.57 15.69 2.67
CA ILE A 283 -9.18 16.04 4.06
C ILE A 283 -8.72 17.50 4.21
N ALA A 284 -7.83 17.94 3.32
CA ALA A 284 -7.26 19.30 3.31
C ALA A 284 -8.29 20.41 3.03
N ARG A 285 -9.52 20.04 2.59
CA ARG A 285 -10.62 20.99 2.39
C ARG A 285 -11.61 21.02 3.56
N VAL A 286 -11.64 19.97 4.39
CA VAL A 286 -12.65 19.83 5.45
C VAL A 286 -12.10 20.10 6.85
N SER A 287 -10.79 19.90 7.05
CA SER A 287 -10.11 20.19 8.31
C SER A 287 -8.72 20.69 7.98
N PRO A 288 -8.49 22.02 7.88
CA PRO A 288 -7.18 22.60 7.59
C PRO A 288 -6.16 22.51 8.74
N ASP A 289 -6.64 22.09 9.92
CA ASP A 289 -5.80 21.70 11.06
C ASP A 289 -5.44 20.20 11.00
N CYS A 290 -5.96 19.49 9.98
CA CYS A 290 -5.27 18.41 9.31
C CYS A 290 -4.57 18.99 8.05
#